data_AF-A0A841BQ34-F1
#
_entry.id   AF-A0A841BQ34-F1
#
_cell.length_a   1.000
_cell.length_b   1.000
_cell.length_c   1.000
_cell.angle_alpha   90.00
_cell.angle_beta   90.00
_cell.angle_gamma   90.00
#
_symmetry.space_group_name_H-M   'P 1'
#
loop_
_entity.id
_entity.type
_entity.pdbx_description
1 polymer ?
#
loop_
_entity_poly.entity_id
_entity_poly.type
_entity_poly.pdbx_seq_one_letter_code
_entity_poly.pdbx_strand_id
1 'polypeptide(L)'
;MTAAAPRSDTVRPRSIRLACWFMLGIALTGLIHVVASVLELRRLDANEEALAKLAVRPEFSGVVAAAQGLRIAAIGALIVGAVAALLAPVTWALLRSAVRWARRAVLTLHFVLLGGVILLLAPDSTTGIKPYRDPMGSAANEDVAASLLAVPGYLAVHYAAEVVLLVLAAAVLVLSFRESTTEFLRSRWSDGDAQVWDMSPSLAKLRGERTAR
;
A
#
# COMPACT_ATOMS: atom_id res chain seq x y z
N MET A 1 -46.40 -30.10 1.10
CA MET A 1 -45.65 -28.97 1.71
C MET A 1 -44.21 -29.08 1.24
N THR A 2 -43.81 -28.29 0.26
CA THR A 2 -42.44 -28.28 -0.29
C THR A 2 -41.63 -27.23 0.46
N ALA A 3 -40.56 -27.67 1.13
CA ALA A 3 -39.63 -26.78 1.81
C ALA A 3 -38.97 -25.85 0.78
N ALA A 4 -39.19 -24.55 0.92
CA ALA A 4 -38.52 -23.55 0.10
C ALA A 4 -37.02 -23.62 0.38
N ALA A 5 -36.23 -23.92 -0.65
CA ALA A 5 -34.77 -23.91 -0.56
C ALA A 5 -34.31 -22.50 -0.14
N PRO A 6 -33.40 -22.38 0.85
CA PRO A 6 -32.86 -21.09 1.22
C PRO A 6 -32.10 -20.51 0.02
N ARG A 7 -32.60 -19.42 -0.53
CA ARG A 7 -31.90 -18.66 -1.57
C ARG A 7 -30.58 -18.16 -0.98
N SER A 8 -29.48 -18.83 -1.34
CA SER A 8 -28.12 -18.48 -0.95
C SER A 8 -27.55 -17.35 -1.80
N ASP A 9 -28.37 -16.36 -2.13
CA ASP A 9 -27.92 -15.13 -2.80
C ASP A 9 -27.22 -14.24 -1.77
N THR A 10 -26.08 -14.73 -1.28
CA THR A 10 -25.12 -13.95 -0.51
C THR A 10 -24.37 -13.04 -1.48
N VAL A 11 -25.09 -12.02 -1.98
CA VAL A 11 -24.49 -10.92 -2.72
C VAL A 11 -23.38 -10.37 -1.83
N ARG A 12 -22.12 -10.58 -2.24
CA ARG A 12 -20.97 -10.13 -1.47
C ARG A 12 -21.11 -8.62 -1.19
N PRO A 13 -20.86 -8.19 0.06
CA PRO A 13 -20.88 -6.77 0.42
C PRO A 13 -20.15 -5.92 -0.62
N ARG A 14 -20.72 -4.76 -0.96
CA ARG A 14 -20.11 -3.82 -1.93
C ARG A 14 -18.67 -3.44 -1.55
N SER A 15 -18.36 -3.42 -0.25
CA SER A 15 -17.01 -3.19 0.31
C SER A 15 -15.98 -4.21 -0.17
N ILE A 16 -16.33 -5.51 -0.19
CA ILE A 16 -15.41 -6.57 -0.65
C ILE A 16 -15.08 -6.40 -2.12
N ARG A 17 -16.08 -6.05 -2.95
CA ARG A 17 -15.86 -5.79 -4.38
C ARG A 17 -14.92 -4.60 -4.60
N LEU A 18 -15.10 -3.50 -3.85
CA LEU A 18 -14.22 -2.34 -3.92
C LEU A 18 -12.80 -2.66 -3.44
N ALA A 19 -12.66 -3.39 -2.33
CA ALA A 19 -11.36 -3.84 -1.84
C ALA A 19 -10.63 -4.71 -2.88
N CYS A 20 -11.33 -5.61 -3.58
CA CYS A 20 -10.76 -6.38 -4.68
C CYS A 20 -10.23 -5.49 -5.81
N TRP A 21 -11.00 -4.46 -6.22
CA TRP A 21 -10.53 -3.51 -7.24
C TRP A 21 -9.29 -2.73 -6.78
N PHE A 22 -9.24 -2.31 -5.52
CA PHE A 22 -8.05 -1.66 -4.98
C PHE A 22 -6.83 -2.58 -4.91
N MET A 23 -7.01 -3.86 -4.56
CA MET A 23 -5.93 -4.85 -4.62
C MET A 23 -5.40 -5.03 -6.03
N LEU A 24 -6.28 -5.10 -7.04
CA LEU A 24 -5.84 -5.15 -8.43
C LEU A 24 -5.03 -3.91 -8.81
N GLY A 25 -5.48 -2.72 -8.38
CA GLY A 25 -4.74 -1.47 -8.54
C GLY A 25 -3.35 -1.54 -7.91
N ILE A 26 -3.25 -1.96 -6.64
CA ILE A 26 -1.98 -2.15 -5.91
C ILE A 26 -1.05 -3.10 -6.69
N ALA A 27 -1.58 -4.22 -7.19
CA ALA A 27 -0.80 -5.18 -7.94
C ALA A 27 -0.24 -4.59 -9.24
N LEU A 28 -1.09 -3.92 -10.02
CA LEU A 28 -0.71 -3.28 -11.27
C LEU A 28 0.32 -2.16 -11.05
N THR A 29 0.10 -1.31 -10.04
CA THR A 29 1.04 -0.25 -9.68
C THR A 29 2.38 -0.82 -9.20
N GLY A 30 2.36 -1.92 -8.44
CA GLY A 30 3.57 -2.64 -8.04
C GLY A 30 4.35 -3.18 -9.25
N LEU A 31 3.66 -3.77 -10.23
CA LEU A 31 4.28 -4.23 -11.48
C LEU A 31 4.89 -3.07 -12.29
N ILE A 32 4.21 -1.93 -12.36
CA ILE A 32 4.74 -0.72 -13.01
C ILE A 32 6.04 -0.27 -12.33
N HIS A 33 6.09 -0.26 -10.99
CA HIS A 33 7.31 0.01 -10.22
C HIS A 33 8.44 -0.94 -10.56
N VAL A 34 8.15 -2.25 -10.63
CA VAL A 34 9.14 -3.27 -10.98
C VAL A 34 9.71 -3.00 -12.38
N VAL A 35 8.84 -2.79 -13.38
CA VAL A 35 9.27 -2.56 -14.76
C VAL A 35 10.08 -1.27 -14.88
N ALA A 36 9.61 -0.17 -14.30
CA ALA A 36 10.31 1.11 -14.32
C ALA A 36 11.70 1.00 -13.66
N SER A 37 11.78 0.35 -12.50
CA SER A 37 13.03 0.19 -11.76
C SER A 37 14.02 -0.73 -12.48
N VAL A 38 13.54 -1.81 -13.12
CA VAL A 38 14.40 -2.68 -13.94
C VAL A 38 14.94 -1.95 -15.16
N LEU A 39 14.11 -1.15 -15.84
CA LEU A 39 14.55 -0.35 -16.98
C LEU A 39 15.60 0.69 -16.57
N GLU A 40 15.39 1.32 -15.42
CA GLU A 40 16.32 2.31 -14.86
C GLU A 40 17.66 1.67 -14.49
N LEU A 41 17.65 0.55 -13.77
CA LEU A 41 18.86 -0.20 -13.42
C LEU A 41 19.63 -0.63 -14.68
N ARG A 42 18.93 -1.15 -15.69
CA ARG A 42 19.55 -1.52 -16.98
C ARG A 42 20.17 -0.34 -17.69
N ARG A 43 19.55 0.85 -17.63
CA ARG A 43 20.13 2.07 -18.21
C ARG A 43 21.41 2.47 -17.48
N LEU A 44 21.39 2.45 -16.15
CA LEU A 44 22.57 2.76 -15.34
C LEU A 44 23.71 1.78 -15.61
N ASP A 45 23.41 0.48 -15.71
CA ASP A 45 24.40 -0.55 -16.07
C ASP A 45 24.96 -0.32 -17.49
N ALA A 46 24.09 -0.02 -18.47
CA ALA A 46 24.50 0.23 -19.85
C ALA A 46 25.36 1.50 -20.01
N ASN A 47 25.16 2.49 -19.14
CA ASN A 47 25.85 3.77 -19.19
C ASN A 47 27.04 3.87 -18.21
N GLU A 48 27.37 2.80 -17.48
CA GLU A 48 28.39 2.83 -16.41
C GLU A 48 29.75 3.34 -16.91
N GLU A 49 30.21 2.85 -18.07
CA GLU A 49 31.48 3.29 -18.66
C GLU A 49 31.45 4.76 -19.09
N ALA A 50 30.34 5.22 -19.66
CA ALA A 50 30.16 6.61 -20.06
C ALA A 50 30.12 7.55 -18.84
N LEU A 51 29.44 7.16 -17.77
CA LEU A 51 29.38 7.88 -16.51
C LEU A 51 30.78 7.95 -15.85
N ALA A 52 31.55 6.86 -15.89
CA ALA A 52 32.92 6.85 -15.39
C ALA A 52 33.84 7.79 -16.17
N LYS A 53 33.71 7.83 -17.51
CA LYS A 53 34.44 8.78 -18.37
C LYS A 53 34.09 10.23 -18.07
N LEU A 54 32.81 10.52 -17.82
CA LEU A 54 32.37 11.86 -17.43
C LEU A 54 32.90 12.26 -16.05
N ALA A 55 32.94 11.34 -15.08
CA ALA A 55 33.37 11.60 -13.72
C ALA A 55 34.81 12.12 -13.58
N VAL A 56 35.67 11.88 -14.57
CA VAL A 56 37.04 12.41 -14.62
C VAL A 56 37.06 13.93 -14.84
N ARG A 57 35.98 14.48 -15.42
CA ARG A 57 35.86 15.91 -15.69
C ARG A 57 35.39 16.63 -14.43
N PRO A 58 36.01 17.76 -14.06
CA PRO A 58 35.65 18.50 -12.85
C PRO A 58 34.22 19.05 -12.90
N GLU A 59 33.71 19.39 -14.08
CA GLU A 59 32.32 19.81 -14.30
C GLU A 59 31.29 18.73 -13.94
N PHE A 60 31.71 17.45 -13.87
CA PHE A 60 30.87 16.30 -13.56
C PHE A 60 31.20 15.68 -12.19
N SER A 61 31.88 16.44 -11.32
CA SER A 61 32.23 16.01 -9.96
C SER A 61 30.97 15.82 -9.11
N GLY A 62 30.39 14.62 -9.15
CA GLY A 62 29.13 14.30 -8.48
C GLY A 62 28.23 13.35 -9.28
N VAL A 63 28.50 13.15 -10.57
CA VAL A 63 27.69 12.28 -11.44
C VAL A 63 27.66 10.83 -10.94
N VAL A 64 28.77 10.32 -10.40
CA VAL A 64 28.85 8.97 -9.82
C VAL A 64 28.00 8.84 -8.57
N ALA A 65 28.05 9.85 -7.68
CA ALA A 65 27.22 9.85 -6.47
C ALA A 65 25.73 9.93 -6.82
N ALA A 66 25.36 10.72 -7.83
CA ALA A 66 24.00 10.78 -8.35
C ALA A 66 23.55 9.42 -8.93
N ALA A 67 24.39 8.77 -9.74
CA ALA A 67 24.12 7.44 -10.29
C ALA A 67 23.94 6.39 -9.19
N GLN A 68 24.79 6.40 -8.15
CA GLN A 68 24.66 5.51 -7.01
C GLN A 68 23.37 5.75 -6.22
N GLY A 69 23.03 7.03 -5.97
CA GLY A 69 21.77 7.39 -5.31
C GLY A 69 20.55 6.90 -6.09
N LEU A 70 20.56 7.06 -7.41
CA LEU A 70 19.50 6.60 -8.29
C LEU A 70 19.40 5.07 -8.33
N ARG A 71 20.55 4.36 -8.32
CA ARG A 71 20.59 2.89 -8.23
C ARG A 71 19.98 2.39 -6.91
N ILE A 72 20.32 3.01 -5.78
CA ILE A 72 19.76 2.67 -4.47
C ILE A 72 18.24 2.91 -4.45
N ALA A 73 17.79 4.06 -4.95
CA ALA A 73 16.38 4.39 -5.05
C ALA A 73 15.61 3.39 -5.94
N ALA A 74 16.15 3.06 -7.12
CA ALA A 74 15.56 2.08 -8.02
C ALA A 74 15.48 0.68 -7.39
N ILE A 75 16.50 0.25 -6.62
CA ILE A 75 16.45 -1.01 -5.89
C ILE A 75 15.37 -0.98 -4.80
N GLY A 76 15.27 0.10 -4.02
CA GLY A 76 14.22 0.27 -3.02
C GLY A 76 12.82 0.21 -3.62
N ALA A 77 12.61 0.94 -4.72
CA ALA A 77 11.39 0.96 -5.51
C ALA A 77 11.03 -0.42 -6.08
N LEU A 78 12.03 -1.15 -6.60
CA LEU A 78 11.87 -2.52 -7.09
C LEU A 78 11.36 -3.45 -6.00
N ILE A 79 11.95 -3.39 -4.79
CA ILE A 79 11.55 -4.21 -3.66
C ILE A 79 10.10 -3.88 -3.26
N VAL A 80 9.78 -2.61 -3.07
CA VAL A 80 8.42 -2.18 -2.70
C VAL A 80 7.39 -2.56 -3.77
N GLY A 81 7.73 -2.37 -5.06
CA GLY A 81 6.87 -2.77 -6.18
C GLY A 81 6.63 -4.28 -6.24
N ALA A 82 7.68 -5.08 -6.08
CA ALA A 82 7.57 -6.53 -6.06
C ALA A 82 6.73 -7.02 -4.87
N VAL A 83 6.96 -6.44 -3.69
CA VAL A 83 6.19 -6.70 -2.49
C VAL A 83 4.71 -6.34 -2.74
N ALA A 84 4.39 -5.15 -3.24
CA ALA A 84 3.02 -4.77 -3.59
C ALA A 84 2.35 -5.77 -4.58
N ALA A 85 3.07 -6.13 -5.66
CA ALA A 85 2.59 -7.03 -6.70
C ALA A 85 2.29 -8.45 -6.18
N LEU A 86 3.08 -8.95 -5.24
CA LEU A 86 2.90 -10.28 -4.63
C LEU A 86 1.88 -10.27 -3.50
N LEU A 87 1.87 -9.22 -2.70
CA LEU A 87 1.02 -9.13 -1.52
C LEU A 87 -0.44 -8.87 -1.84
N ALA A 88 -0.74 -8.08 -2.87
CA ALA A 88 -2.10 -7.82 -3.29
C ALA A 88 -2.91 -9.10 -3.61
N PRO A 89 -2.43 -10.05 -4.44
CA PRO A 89 -3.16 -11.29 -4.73
C PRO A 89 -3.23 -12.23 -3.51
N VAL A 90 -2.19 -12.27 -2.66
CA VAL A 90 -2.22 -13.03 -1.39
C VAL A 90 -3.31 -12.47 -0.49
N THR A 91 -3.36 -11.15 -0.34
CA THR A 91 -4.35 -10.46 0.49
C THR A 91 -5.76 -10.67 -0.06
N TRP A 92 -5.93 -10.62 -1.38
CA TRP A 92 -7.18 -10.98 -2.04
C TRP A 92 -7.62 -12.40 -1.66
N ALA A 93 -6.73 -13.38 -1.79
CA ALA A 93 -7.04 -14.78 -1.49
C ALA A 93 -7.45 -14.97 -0.02
N LEU A 94 -6.74 -14.30 0.89
CA LEU A 94 -7.03 -14.29 2.33
C LEU A 94 -8.37 -13.63 2.67
N LEU A 95 -8.73 -12.53 2.00
CA LEU A 95 -10.05 -11.90 2.16
C LEU A 95 -11.18 -12.80 1.64
N ARG A 96 -10.92 -13.60 0.61
CA ARG A 96 -11.90 -14.53 0.05
C ARG A 96 -12.17 -15.73 0.96
N SER A 97 -11.17 -16.19 1.71
CA SER A 97 -11.26 -17.40 2.54
C SER A 97 -11.89 -17.20 3.91
N ALA A 98 -12.33 -15.96 4.24
CA ALA A 98 -13.03 -15.61 5.50
C ALA A 98 -12.31 -16.09 6.78
N VAL A 99 -10.97 -16.21 6.73
CA VAL A 99 -10.18 -16.65 7.88
C VAL A 99 -10.14 -15.54 8.93
N ARG A 100 -10.50 -15.84 10.18
CA ARG A 100 -10.53 -14.83 11.27
C ARG A 100 -9.19 -14.10 11.47
N TRP A 101 -8.08 -14.79 11.18
CA TRP A 101 -6.73 -14.25 11.27
C TRP A 101 -6.25 -13.53 10.00
N ALA A 102 -6.91 -13.74 8.86
CA ALA A 102 -6.54 -13.10 7.59
C ALA A 102 -6.58 -11.58 7.72
N ARG A 103 -7.61 -11.00 8.36
CA ARG A 103 -7.73 -9.54 8.53
C ARG A 103 -6.54 -8.93 9.28
N ARG A 104 -6.03 -9.60 10.33
CA ARG A 104 -4.85 -9.10 11.07
C ARG A 104 -3.60 -9.14 10.20
N ALA A 105 -3.40 -10.23 9.48
CA ALA A 105 -2.30 -10.35 8.52
C ALA A 105 -2.39 -9.27 7.44
N VAL A 106 -3.57 -9.07 6.83
CA VAL A 106 -3.83 -8.02 5.83
C VAL A 106 -3.43 -6.64 6.35
N LEU A 107 -3.85 -6.28 7.56
CA LEU A 107 -3.54 -4.98 8.15
C LEU A 107 -2.05 -4.80 8.39
N THR A 108 -1.38 -5.75 9.05
CA THR A 108 0.07 -5.68 9.29
C THR A 108 0.83 -5.52 7.98
N LEU A 109 0.42 -6.29 6.97
CA LEU A 109 1.03 -6.30 5.66
C LEU A 109 0.89 -4.95 4.94
N HIS A 110 -0.27 -4.32 5.02
CA HIS A 110 -0.50 -2.99 4.44
C HIS A 110 0.20 -1.89 5.22
N PHE A 111 0.34 -2.01 6.54
CA PHE A 111 1.16 -1.10 7.35
C PHE A 111 2.65 -1.18 6.96
N VAL A 112 3.19 -2.38 6.78
CA VAL A 112 4.57 -2.58 6.31
C VAL A 112 4.74 -1.96 4.92
N LEU A 113 3.79 -2.18 4.01
CA LEU A 113 3.83 -1.57 2.68
C LEU A 113 3.79 -0.03 2.76
N LEU A 114 2.88 0.53 3.56
CA LEU A 114 2.74 1.98 3.75
C LEU A 114 4.02 2.59 4.34
N GLY A 115 4.60 1.93 5.36
CA GLY A 115 5.86 2.33 5.97
C GLY A 115 7.01 2.31 4.98
N GLY A 116 7.08 1.29 4.11
CA GLY A 116 8.05 1.20 3.03
C GLY A 116 7.93 2.36 2.03
N VAL A 117 6.71 2.68 1.57
CA VAL A 117 6.48 3.81 0.66
C VAL A 117 6.83 5.15 1.31
N ILE A 118 6.45 5.36 2.57
CA ILE A 118 6.78 6.59 3.30
C ILE A 118 8.29 6.75 3.47
N LEU A 119 9.02 5.67 3.75
CA LEU A 119 10.48 5.70 3.83
C LEU A 119 11.14 6.04 2.48
N LEU A 120 10.58 5.58 1.37
CA LEU A 120 11.06 5.97 0.02
C LEU A 120 10.76 7.44 -0.31
N LEU A 121 9.62 7.96 0.16
CA LEU A 121 9.24 9.36 0.01
C LEU A 121 9.95 10.30 0.99
N ALA A 122 10.58 9.77 2.04
CA ALA A 122 11.26 10.59 3.04
C ALA A 122 12.46 11.31 2.39
N PRO A 123 12.56 12.64 2.52
CA PRO A 123 13.56 13.45 1.81
C PRO A 123 14.99 13.32 2.35
N ASP A 124 15.31 12.25 3.08
CA ASP A 124 16.61 12.11 3.72
C ASP A 124 17.73 11.89 2.71
N SER A 125 18.85 12.54 3.02
CA SER A 125 20.04 12.70 2.17
C SER A 125 20.75 11.40 1.76
N THR A 126 20.29 10.26 2.25
CA THR A 126 20.84 8.90 2.05
C THR A 126 20.03 8.05 1.08
N THR A 127 18.73 8.32 0.90
CA THR A 127 17.83 7.53 0.03
C THR A 127 17.08 8.36 -1.02
N GLY A 128 17.05 9.69 -0.86
CA GLY A 128 16.42 10.58 -1.84
C GLY A 128 17.19 10.65 -3.16
N ILE A 129 16.48 10.56 -4.27
CA ILE A 129 17.01 10.86 -5.61
C ILE A 129 17.43 12.34 -5.61
N LYS A 130 18.74 12.59 -5.52
CA LYS A 130 19.28 13.93 -5.72
C LYS A 130 19.46 14.13 -7.21
N PRO A 131 18.68 15.01 -7.86
CA PRO A 131 18.95 15.35 -9.24
C PRO A 131 20.38 15.89 -9.32
N TYR A 132 21.12 15.41 -10.31
CA TYR A 132 22.45 15.95 -10.59
C TYR A 132 22.32 17.46 -10.86
N ARG A 133 23.17 18.25 -10.20
CA ARG A 133 23.30 19.68 -10.45
C ARG A 133 24.74 19.97 -10.79
N ASP A 134 24.94 20.72 -11.87
CA ASP A 134 26.27 21.13 -12.27
C ASP A 134 26.78 22.19 -11.26
N PRO A 135 27.94 21.98 -10.59
CA PRO A 135 28.52 22.99 -9.71
C PRO A 135 28.86 24.31 -10.44
N MET A 136 29.04 24.28 -11.75
CA MET A 136 29.27 25.46 -12.59
C MET A 136 27.98 26.06 -13.16
N GLY A 137 26.82 25.43 -12.94
CA GLY A 137 25.50 25.92 -13.35
C GLY A 137 25.22 25.84 -14.86
N SER A 138 25.91 24.99 -15.62
CA SER A 138 25.62 24.79 -17.04
C SER A 138 24.43 23.86 -17.25
N ALA A 139 23.33 24.40 -17.76
CA ALA A 139 22.15 23.60 -18.15
C ALA A 139 22.49 22.50 -19.17
N ALA A 140 23.46 22.73 -20.06
CA ALA A 140 23.87 21.73 -21.04
C ALA A 140 24.56 20.51 -20.38
N ASN A 141 25.35 20.74 -19.33
CA ASN A 141 25.99 19.66 -18.59
C ASN A 141 24.96 18.89 -17.75
N GLU A 142 23.98 19.59 -17.19
CA GLU A 142 22.85 18.97 -16.50
C GLU A 142 22.03 18.09 -17.43
N ASP A 143 21.72 18.55 -18.65
CA ASP A 143 20.99 17.77 -19.65
C ASP A 143 21.77 16.52 -20.09
N VAL A 144 23.08 16.65 -20.33
CA VAL A 144 23.95 15.51 -20.67
C VAL A 144 23.97 14.50 -19.53
N ALA A 145 24.18 14.94 -18.29
CA ALA A 145 24.16 14.06 -17.12
C ALA A 145 22.78 13.41 -16.93
N ALA A 146 21.70 14.17 -17.00
CA ALA A 146 20.32 13.67 -16.86
C ALA A 146 19.99 12.62 -17.92
N SER A 147 20.42 12.84 -19.16
CA SER A 147 20.22 11.89 -20.27
C SER A 147 20.90 10.54 -20.01
N LEU A 148 22.04 10.52 -19.31
CA LEU A 148 22.76 9.28 -19.01
C LEU A 148 22.30 8.63 -17.71
N LEU A 149 21.89 9.45 -16.75
CA LEU A 149 21.47 9.01 -15.43
C LEU A 149 20.08 8.36 -15.47
N ALA A 150 19.08 8.99 -16.08
CA ALA A 150 17.69 8.55 -15.95
C ALA A 150 17.02 8.19 -17.28
N VAL A 151 16.15 7.18 -17.26
CA VAL A 151 15.21 6.96 -18.36
C VAL A 151 14.25 8.17 -18.42
N PRO A 152 14.00 8.76 -19.60
CA PRO A 152 13.04 9.86 -19.73
C PRO A 152 11.68 9.49 -19.11
N GLY A 153 11.22 10.31 -18.17
CA GLY A 153 9.96 10.09 -17.47
C GLY A 153 10.00 9.06 -16.34
N TYR A 154 11.15 8.43 -16.04
CA TYR A 154 11.28 7.50 -14.92
C TYR A 154 10.78 8.10 -13.61
N LEU A 155 11.26 9.29 -13.25
CA LEU A 155 10.87 9.97 -12.01
C LEU A 155 9.36 10.25 -11.97
N ALA A 156 8.78 10.68 -13.09
CA ALA A 156 7.34 10.95 -13.16
C ALA A 156 6.53 9.66 -12.94
N VAL A 157 6.92 8.56 -13.59
CA VAL A 157 6.28 7.25 -13.43
C VAL A 157 6.46 6.73 -12.00
N HIS A 158 7.67 6.83 -11.46
CA HIS A 158 8.02 6.37 -10.12
C HIS A 158 7.19 7.09 -9.06
N TYR A 159 7.22 8.44 -9.03
CA TYR A 159 6.44 9.22 -8.06
C TYR A 159 4.93 9.04 -8.23
N ALA A 160 4.42 9.01 -9.47
CA ALA A 160 2.99 8.75 -9.70
C ALA A 160 2.58 7.38 -9.14
N ALA A 161 3.40 6.36 -9.37
CA ALA A 161 3.13 5.03 -8.88
C ALA A 161 3.25 4.93 -7.34
N GLU A 162 4.18 5.63 -6.69
CA GLU A 162 4.23 5.72 -5.23
C GLU A 162 2.98 6.36 -4.62
N VAL A 163 2.53 7.49 -5.18
CA VAL A 163 1.32 8.18 -4.72
C VAL A 163 0.09 7.28 -4.89
N VAL A 164 -0.06 6.64 -6.06
CA VAL A 164 -1.18 5.71 -6.31
C VAL A 164 -1.14 4.55 -5.33
N LEU A 165 0.03 3.94 -5.11
CA LEU A 165 0.21 2.83 -4.18
C LEU A 165 -0.18 3.24 -2.75
N LEU A 166 0.26 4.41 -2.30
CA LEU A 166 -0.07 4.97 -0.99
C LEU A 166 -1.58 5.17 -0.82
N VAL A 167 -2.23 5.80 -1.79
CA VAL A 167 -3.68 6.08 -1.77
C VAL A 167 -4.48 4.78 -1.75
N LEU A 168 -4.13 3.79 -2.58
CA LEU A 168 -4.83 2.52 -2.63
C LEU A 168 -4.63 1.70 -1.36
N ALA A 169 -3.41 1.66 -0.82
CA ALA A 169 -3.11 0.98 0.44
C ALA A 169 -3.89 1.60 1.61
N ALA A 170 -3.95 2.93 1.68
CA ALA A 170 -4.76 3.64 2.67
C ALA A 170 -6.26 3.35 2.50
N ALA A 171 -6.78 3.32 1.27
CA ALA A 171 -8.17 3.00 1.00
C ALA A 171 -8.55 1.57 1.46
N VAL A 172 -7.69 0.58 1.19
CA VAL A 172 -7.88 -0.81 1.67
C VAL A 172 -7.88 -0.87 3.21
N LEU A 173 -6.99 -0.12 3.84
CA LEU A 173 -6.89 -0.05 5.30
C LEU A 173 -8.18 0.54 5.90
N VAL A 174 -8.66 1.67 5.38
CA VAL A 174 -9.91 2.31 5.82
C VAL A 174 -11.11 1.38 5.63
N LEU A 175 -11.21 0.68 4.49
CA LEU A 175 -12.29 -0.29 4.25
C LEU A 175 -12.25 -1.45 5.26
N SER A 176 -11.05 -1.94 5.60
CA SER A 176 -10.86 -3.04 6.56
C SER A 176 -11.24 -2.63 7.99
N PHE A 177 -10.94 -1.38 8.37
CA PHE A 177 -11.35 -0.83 9.66
C PHE A 177 -12.86 -0.59 9.73
N ARG A 178 -13.46 -0.02 8.69
CA ARG A 178 -14.89 0.32 8.67
C ARG A 178 -15.77 -0.90 8.94
N GLU A 179 -15.49 -2.04 8.30
CA GLU A 179 -16.23 -3.28 8.56
C GLU A 179 -16.10 -3.72 10.02
N SER A 180 -14.88 -3.71 10.57
CA SER A 180 -14.61 -4.10 11.95
C SER A 180 -15.33 -3.20 12.96
N THR A 181 -15.35 -1.89 12.72
CA THR A 181 -16.08 -0.94 13.56
C THR A 181 -17.59 -1.15 13.45
N THR A 182 -18.12 -1.41 12.25
CA THR A 182 -19.57 -1.67 12.09
C THR A 182 -20.01 -2.99 12.71
N GLU A 183 -19.20 -4.04 12.65
CA GLU A 183 -19.45 -5.31 13.34
C GLU A 183 -19.49 -5.10 14.86
N PHE A 184 -18.50 -4.40 15.41
CA PHE A 184 -18.43 -4.08 16.84
C PHE A 184 -19.61 -3.22 17.32
N LEU A 185 -19.98 -2.18 16.56
CA LEU A 185 -21.12 -1.34 16.91
C LEU A 185 -22.45 -2.11 16.83
N ARG A 186 -22.61 -2.98 15.83
CA ARG A 186 -23.79 -3.85 15.73
C ARG A 186 -23.89 -4.85 16.88
N SER A 187 -22.79 -5.50 17.27
CA SER A 187 -22.81 -6.43 18.41
C SER A 187 -23.15 -5.70 19.72
N ARG A 188 -22.60 -4.51 19.92
CA ARG A 188 -22.94 -3.65 21.07
C ARG A 188 -24.42 -3.25 21.11
N TRP A 189 -25.02 -2.95 19.96
CA TRP A 189 -26.44 -2.58 19.90
C TRP A 189 -27.38 -3.78 20.03
N SER A 190 -27.07 -4.93 19.42
CA SER A 190 -27.89 -6.13 19.59
C SER A 190 -27.89 -6.64 21.03
N ASP A 191 -26.73 -6.58 21.69
CA ASP A 191 -26.61 -6.98 23.11
C ASP A 191 -27.29 -5.96 24.02
N GLY A 192 -27.23 -4.66 23.68
CA GLY A 192 -27.94 -3.60 24.40
C GLY A 192 -29.46 -3.75 24.34
N ASP A 193 -30.03 -4.04 23.17
CA ASP A 193 -31.48 -4.24 23.02
C ASP A 193 -31.96 -5.54 23.70
N ALA A 194 -31.13 -6.60 23.71
CA ALA A 194 -31.45 -7.84 24.43
C ALA A 194 -31.40 -7.66 25.96
N GLN A 195 -30.47 -6.84 26.47
CA GLN A 195 -30.29 -6.65 27.91
C GLN A 195 -31.24 -5.60 28.51
N VAL A 196 -31.75 -4.66 27.71
CA VAL A 196 -32.72 -3.63 28.16
C VAL A 196 -34.15 -4.18 28.31
N TRP A 197 -34.50 -5.26 27.62
CA TRP A 197 -35.86 -5.83 27.65
C TRP A 197 -36.03 -7.08 28.50
N ASP A 198 -34.95 -7.75 28.93
CA ASP A 198 -35.06 -8.87 29.88
C ASP A 198 -35.13 -8.37 31.34
N MET A 199 -36.13 -7.53 31.63
CA MET A 199 -36.56 -7.23 33.00
C MET A 199 -37.41 -8.36 33.61
N SER A 200 -37.56 -9.49 32.92
CA SER A 200 -38.33 -10.62 33.42
C SER A 200 -37.81 -11.17 34.78
N PRO A 201 -36.50 -11.19 35.08
CA PRO A 201 -36.01 -11.67 36.36
C PRO A 201 -36.28 -10.67 37.50
N SER A 202 -36.14 -9.37 37.22
CA SER A 202 -36.39 -8.31 38.20
C SER A 202 -37.88 -8.15 38.51
N LEU A 203 -38.76 -8.32 37.51
CA LEU A 203 -40.21 -8.35 37.71
C LEU A 203 -40.69 -9.62 38.43
N ALA A 204 -40.08 -10.78 38.17
CA ALA A 204 -40.38 -12.01 38.89
C ALA A 204 -40.01 -11.91 40.38
N LYS A 205 -38.86 -11.29 40.70
CA LYS A 205 -38.42 -11.04 42.07
C LYS A 205 -39.37 -10.09 42.82
N LEU A 206 -39.82 -9.02 42.15
CA LEU A 206 -40.82 -8.09 42.71
C LEU A 206 -42.21 -8.72 42.90
N ARG A 207 -42.61 -9.69 42.07
CA ARG A 207 -43.89 -10.42 42.26
C ARG A 207 -43.83 -11.41 43.42
N GLY A 208 -42.72 -12.12 43.61
CA GLY A 208 -42.58 -13.09 44.71
C GLY A 208 -42.62 -12.45 46.10
N GLU A 209 -42.08 -11.23 46.25
CA GLU A 209 -42.09 -10.50 47.52
C GLU A 209 -43.48 -9.95 47.90
N ARG A 210 -44.39 -9.78 46.94
CA ARG A 210 -45.77 -9.30 47.20
C ARG A 210 -46.72 -10.40 47.66
N THR A 211 -46.43 -11.66 47.37
CA THR A 211 -47.25 -12.82 47.81
C THR A 211 -46.87 -13.35 49.18
N ALA A 212 -45.78 -12.86 49.78
CA ALA A 212 -45.28 -13.29 51.08
C ALA A 212 -45.67 -12.34 52.24
N ARG A 213 -46.53 -11.34 51.98
CA ARG A 213 -47.14 -10.46 52.97
C ARG A 213 -48.65 -10.56 52.88
#